data_AF-A0A3N7DBK9-F1
#
_entry.id   AF-A0A3N7DBK9-F1
#
_cell.length_a   1.000
_cell.length_b   1.000
_cell.length_c   1.000
_cell.angle_alpha   90.00
_cell.angle_beta   90.00
_cell.angle_gamma   90.00
#
_symmetry.space_group_name_H-M   'P 1'
#
loop_
_entity.id
_entity.type
_entity.pdbx_description
1 polymer ?
#
loop_
_entity_poly.entity_id
_entity_poly.type
_entity_poly.pdbx_seq_one_letter_code
_entity_poly.pdbx_strand_id
1 'polypeptide(L)'
;MKYLFFLFTFFFGKAQQNPLPLNTWMENIPSGGYVKDLDNELSPYVGNYKAVYQGNEIILFVTKEENRSTKRGGKKFYRDALVIKYIAKNQNNQVLQDTQNVNNPNLYI
;
A
#
# COMPACT_ATOMS: atom_id res chain seq x y z
N MET A 1 45.89 -26.54 29.22
CA MET A 1 44.41 -26.72 29.30
C MET A 1 43.75 -25.73 28.36
N LYS A 2 42.87 -26.29 27.55
CA LYS A 2 42.16 -25.73 26.41
C LYS A 2 40.97 -24.91 26.90
N TYR A 3 40.96 -23.60 26.67
CA TYR A 3 39.74 -22.79 26.76
C TYR A 3 39.71 -21.81 25.59
N LEU A 4 39.20 -22.28 24.45
CA LEU A 4 38.79 -21.45 23.34
C LEU A 4 37.39 -20.91 23.68
N PHE A 5 37.31 -19.64 24.07
CA PHE A 5 36.04 -18.97 24.34
C PHE A 5 35.38 -18.63 22.99
N PHE A 6 34.40 -19.43 22.56
CA PHE A 6 33.53 -19.08 21.44
C PHE A 6 32.43 -18.15 21.97
N LEU A 7 32.56 -16.84 21.72
CA LEU A 7 31.50 -15.88 22.01
C LEU A 7 30.42 -16.00 20.92
N PHE A 8 29.36 -16.75 21.19
CA PHE A 8 28.22 -16.87 20.30
C PHE A 8 27.35 -15.61 20.42
N THR A 9 27.61 -14.61 19.59
CA THR A 9 26.73 -13.44 19.46
C THR A 9 25.43 -13.88 18.78
N PHE A 10 24.40 -14.16 19.58
CA PHE A 10 23.03 -14.24 19.10
C PHE A 10 22.62 -12.84 18.60
N PHE A 11 22.85 -12.56 17.32
CA PHE A 11 22.08 -11.55 16.62
C PHE A 11 20.65 -12.09 16.54
N PHE A 12 19.79 -11.70 17.48
CA PHE A 12 18.35 -11.72 17.24
C PHE A 12 18.07 -10.68 16.15
N GLY A 13 18.37 -11.05 14.90
CA GLY A 13 17.85 -10.36 13.74
C GLY A 13 16.34 -10.30 13.92
N LYS A 14 15.76 -9.09 13.78
CA LYS A 14 14.33 -8.83 13.88
C LYS A 14 13.60 -9.95 13.13
N ALA A 15 13.03 -10.91 13.86
CA ALA A 15 12.36 -12.03 13.23
C ALA A 15 11.31 -11.43 12.29
N GLN A 16 11.51 -11.64 10.99
CA GLN A 16 10.62 -11.15 9.96
C GLN A 16 9.27 -11.82 10.26
N GLN A 17 8.34 -11.07 10.85
CA GLN A 17 7.04 -11.62 11.19
C GLN A 17 6.43 -12.17 9.91
N ASN A 18 5.88 -13.39 9.99
CA ASN A 18 5.12 -13.94 8.87
C ASN A 18 4.08 -12.91 8.43
N PRO A 19 3.94 -12.67 7.11
CA PRO A 19 2.96 -11.73 6.63
C PRO A 19 1.55 -12.12 7.10
N LEU A 20 0.81 -11.14 7.58
CA LEU A 20 -0.56 -11.27 8.06
C LEU A 20 -1.52 -11.21 6.88
N PRO A 21 -2.63 -11.98 6.87
CA PRO A 21 -3.63 -11.88 5.81
C PRO A 21 -4.28 -10.49 5.72
N LEU A 22 -4.76 -10.11 4.53
CA LEU A 22 -5.33 -8.78 4.24
C LEU A 22 -6.51 -8.39 5.16
N ASN A 23 -7.29 -9.38 5.59
CA ASN A 23 -8.44 -9.25 6.49
C ASN A 23 -8.08 -9.23 7.99
N THR A 24 -6.80 -9.11 8.35
CA THR A 24 -6.37 -9.03 9.75
C THR A 24 -6.91 -7.78 10.43
N TRP A 25 -7.59 -7.96 11.56
CA TRP A 25 -8.10 -6.88 12.40
C TRP A 25 -7.01 -5.91 12.86
N MET A 26 -7.29 -4.61 12.89
CA MET A 26 -6.31 -3.54 13.12
C MET A 26 -5.59 -3.65 14.49
N GLU A 27 -6.31 -4.09 15.52
CA GLU A 27 -5.81 -4.35 16.86
C GLU A 27 -4.76 -5.47 16.88
N ASN A 28 -4.88 -6.45 15.98
CA ASN A 28 -3.99 -7.60 15.87
C ASN A 28 -2.77 -7.34 14.99
N ILE A 29 -2.74 -6.24 14.24
CA ILE A 29 -1.55 -5.82 13.48
C ILE A 29 -0.51 -5.25 14.45
N PRO A 30 0.67 -5.85 14.62
CA PRO A 30 1.74 -5.29 15.44
C PRO A 30 2.41 -4.09 14.74
N SER A 31 3.05 -3.22 15.51
CA SER A 31 3.87 -2.14 14.95
C SER A 31 5.04 -2.74 14.16
N GLY A 32 5.25 -2.28 12.92
CA GLY A 32 6.22 -2.81 11.97
C GLY A 32 5.80 -4.10 11.27
N GLY A 33 4.60 -4.64 11.56
CA GLY A 33 4.07 -5.82 10.89
C GLY A 33 3.79 -5.60 9.41
N TYR A 34 3.60 -6.68 8.66
CA TYR A 34 3.29 -6.66 7.23
C TYR A 34 1.98 -7.39 6.95
N VAL A 35 1.00 -6.68 6.39
CA VAL A 35 -0.28 -7.23 5.95
C VAL A 35 -0.25 -7.47 4.44
N LYS A 36 -0.24 -8.73 4.01
CA LYS A 36 0.00 -9.14 2.61
C LYS A 36 -1.28 -9.64 1.96
N ASP A 37 -1.40 -9.41 0.65
CA ASP A 37 -2.41 -10.04 -0.19
C ASP A 37 -1.97 -11.47 -0.55
N LEU A 38 -2.31 -12.42 0.32
CA LEU A 38 -1.90 -13.82 0.20
C LEU A 38 -2.71 -14.60 -0.85
N ASP A 39 -3.98 -14.25 -1.01
CA ASP A 39 -4.93 -14.96 -1.87
C ASP A 39 -5.23 -14.23 -3.19
N ASN A 40 -4.36 -13.27 -3.54
CA ASN A 40 -4.45 -12.50 -4.78
C ASN A 40 -5.79 -11.75 -4.95
N GLU A 41 -6.38 -11.32 -3.83
CA GLU A 41 -7.66 -10.64 -3.74
C GLU A 41 -7.62 -9.26 -4.42
N LEU A 42 -6.44 -8.62 -4.51
CA LEU A 42 -6.31 -7.28 -5.06
C LEU A 42 -6.15 -7.25 -6.58
N SER A 43 -5.55 -8.29 -7.18
CA SER A 43 -5.22 -8.31 -8.60
C SER A 43 -6.41 -8.14 -9.56
N PRO A 44 -7.62 -8.67 -9.28
CA PRO A 44 -8.78 -8.44 -10.13
C PRO A 44 -9.18 -6.96 -10.29
N TYR A 45 -8.72 -6.07 -9.40
CA TYR A 45 -9.05 -4.65 -9.43
C TYR A 45 -7.96 -3.77 -10.06
N VAL A 46 -6.85 -4.36 -10.51
CA VAL A 46 -5.76 -3.62 -11.17
C VAL A 46 -6.17 -3.31 -12.60
N GLY A 47 -6.09 -2.04 -12.99
CA GLY A 47 -6.44 -1.61 -14.34
C GLY A 47 -6.83 -0.14 -14.43
N ASN A 48 -7.23 0.26 -15.63
CA ASN A 48 -7.74 1.59 -15.91
C ASN A 48 -9.25 1.53 -16.11
N TYR A 49 -9.99 2.36 -15.36
CA TYR A 49 -11.44 2.40 -15.38
C TYR A 49 -11.90 3.77 -15.83
N LYS A 50 -12.86 3.80 -16.76
CA LYS A 50 -13.46 5.05 -17.23
C LYS A 50 -14.91 5.14 -16.79
N ALA A 51 -15.28 6.28 -16.24
CA ALA A 51 -16.64 6.63 -15.87
C ALA A 51 -17.00 8.02 -16.41
N VAL A 52 -18.30 8.27 -16.53
CA VAL A 52 -18.84 9.60 -16.86
C VAL A 52 -19.85 9.97 -15.79
N TYR A 53 -19.67 11.13 -15.15
CA TYR A 53 -20.59 11.66 -14.15
C TYR A 53 -20.89 13.12 -14.41
N GLN A 54 -22.18 13.45 -14.59
CA GLN A 54 -22.65 14.81 -14.92
C GLN A 54 -21.90 15.43 -16.11
N GLY A 55 -21.59 14.62 -17.13
CA GLY A 55 -20.86 15.06 -18.32
C GLY A 55 -19.34 15.13 -18.16
N ASN A 56 -18.79 14.95 -16.95
CA ASN A 56 -17.35 14.90 -16.74
C ASN A 56 -16.84 13.46 -16.94
N GLU A 57 -15.76 13.31 -17.71
CA GLU A 57 -15.04 12.05 -17.85
C GLU A 57 -14.07 11.89 -16.67
N ILE A 58 -14.08 10.71 -16.04
CA ILE A 58 -13.18 10.34 -14.96
C ILE A 58 -12.47 9.06 -15.37
N ILE A 59 -11.14 9.08 -15.39
CA ILE A 59 -10.30 7.92 -15.62
C ILE A 59 -9.60 7.59 -14.30
N LEU A 60 -9.85 6.42 -13.75
CA LEU A 60 -9.15 5.87 -12.59
C LEU A 60 -8.00 4.98 -13.08
N PHE A 61 -6.83 5.14 -12.46
CA PHE A 61 -5.64 4.31 -12.65
C PHE A 61 -5.39 3.56 -11.35
N VAL A 62 -5.74 2.27 -11.34
CA VAL A 62 -5.65 1.42 -10.16
C VAL A 62 -4.45 0.50 -10.29
N THR A 63 -3.47 0.67 -9.40
CA THR A 63 -2.27 -0.18 -9.33
C THR A 63 -2.19 -0.89 -7.99
N LYS A 64 -1.56 -2.06 -7.96
CA LYS A 64 -1.18 -2.73 -6.71
C LYS A 64 0.20 -2.25 -6.29
N GLU A 65 0.32 -1.82 -5.04
CA GLU A 65 1.60 -1.51 -4.39
C GLU A 65 1.81 -2.50 -3.26
N GLU A 66 2.93 -3.22 -3.32
CA GLU A 66 3.33 -4.14 -2.26
C GLU A 66 4.11 -3.41 -1.17
N ASN A 67 4.01 -3.88 0.07
CA ASN A 67 4.81 -3.38 1.20
C ASN A 67 4.73 -1.85 1.42
N ARG A 68 3.56 -1.24 1.19
CA ARG A 68 3.32 0.19 1.36
C ARG A 68 3.33 0.58 2.83
N SER A 69 4.18 1.53 3.21
CA SER A 69 4.23 2.09 4.57
C SER A 69 2.91 2.78 4.92
N THR A 70 2.28 2.34 6.01
CA THR A 70 0.96 2.79 6.46
C THR A 70 1.00 3.19 7.93
N LYS A 71 0.29 4.28 8.26
CA LYS A 71 0.05 4.70 9.65
C LYS A 71 -1.44 4.78 9.91
N ARG A 72 -1.96 3.92 10.80
CA ARG A 72 -3.38 3.88 11.17
C ARG A 72 -3.51 3.44 12.63
N GLY A 73 -4.52 3.91 13.35
CA GLY A 73 -4.79 3.50 14.74
C GLY A 73 -3.57 3.65 15.68
N GLY A 74 -2.75 4.68 15.47
CA GLY A 74 -1.52 4.92 16.25
C GLY A 74 -0.33 4.01 15.91
N LYS A 75 -0.47 3.02 15.01
CA LYS A 75 0.59 2.08 14.63
C LYS A 75 1.16 2.43 13.25
N LYS A 76 2.46 2.23 13.07
CA LYS A 76 3.12 2.23 11.75
C LYS A 76 3.37 0.77 11.36
N PHE A 77 2.93 0.38 10.17
CA PHE A 77 3.06 -0.99 9.65
C PHE A 77 3.12 -0.94 8.12
N TYR A 78 3.28 -2.08 7.47
CA TYR A 78 3.33 -2.20 6.02
C TYR A 78 2.14 -2.99 5.51
N ARG A 79 1.65 -2.70 4.30
CA ARG A 79 0.60 -3.50 3.68
C ARG A 79 0.67 -3.52 2.16
N ASP A 80 0.13 -4.57 1.58
CA ASP A 80 -0.29 -4.52 0.18
C ASP A 80 -1.56 -3.70 0.08
N ALA A 81 -1.63 -2.86 -0.95
CA ALA A 81 -2.76 -1.97 -1.17
C ALA A 81 -2.98 -1.68 -2.65
N LEU A 82 -4.24 -1.40 -3.00
CA LEU A 82 -4.56 -0.72 -4.23
C LEU A 82 -4.31 0.77 -4.05
N VAL A 83 -3.61 1.36 -5.00
CA VAL A 83 -3.35 2.80 -5.09
C VAL A 83 -4.12 3.30 -6.30
N ILE A 84 -4.99 4.29 -6.05
CA ILE A 84 -5.86 4.84 -7.07
C ILE A 84 -5.43 6.27 -7.34
N LYS A 85 -5.11 6.53 -8.59
CA LYS A 85 -4.94 7.88 -9.13
C LYS A 85 -6.04 8.15 -10.15
N TYR A 86 -6.27 9.41 -10.51
CA TYR A 86 -7.28 9.73 -11.50
C TYR A 86 -6.99 11.01 -12.28
N ILE A 87 -7.65 11.11 -13.43
CA ILE A 87 -7.79 12.34 -14.20
C ILE A 87 -9.28 12.59 -14.39
N ALA A 88 -9.73 13.80 -14.07
CA ALA A 88 -11.09 14.27 -14.32
C ALA A 88 -11.06 15.37 -15.38
N LYS A 89 -11.92 15.26 -16.39
CA LYS A 89 -12.06 16.25 -17.48
C LYS A 89 -13.52 16.66 -17.66
N ASN A 90 -13.75 17.92 -17.99
CA ASN A 90 -15.08 18.36 -18.40
C ASN A 90 -15.40 17.96 -19.84
N GLN A 91 -16.62 18.26 -20.29
CA GLN A 91 -17.12 17.97 -21.64
C GLN A 91 -16.28 18.61 -22.77
N ASN A 92 -15.53 19.68 -22.46
CA ASN A 92 -14.64 20.36 -23.40
C ASN A 92 -13.20 19.81 -23.35
N ASN A 93 -12.99 18.63 -22.76
CA ASN A 93 -11.68 17.99 -22.52
C ASN A 93 -10.72 18.78 -21.63
N GLN A 94 -11.18 19.82 -20.93
CA GLN A 94 -10.37 20.56 -19.98
C GLN A 94 -10.15 19.72 -18.73
N VAL A 95 -8.90 19.56 -18.31
CA VAL A 95 -8.53 18.85 -17.08
C VAL A 95 -8.99 19.68 -15.87
N LEU A 96 -9.90 19.11 -15.09
CA LEU A 96 -10.37 19.68 -13.81
C LEU A 96 -9.46 19.26 -12.66
N GLN A 97 -8.95 18.02 -12.72
CA GLN A 97 -8.00 17.49 -11.75
C GLN A 97 -7.19 16.36 -12.36
N ASP A 98 -5.92 16.28 -11.98
CA ASP A 98 -5.00 15.21 -12.35
C ASP A 98 -4.19 14.82 -11.12
N THR A 99 -4.35 13.58 -10.66
CA THR A 99 -3.53 12.99 -9.59
C THR A 99 -2.58 11.93 -10.14
N GLN A 100 -2.72 11.58 -11.42
CA GLN A 100 -1.88 10.63 -12.14
C GLN A 100 -0.48 11.18 -12.40
N ASN A 101 -0.43 12.39 -12.96
CA ASN A 101 0.79 13.05 -13.42
C ASN A 101 1.34 14.08 -12.42
N VAL A 102 0.67 14.27 -11.29
CA VAL A 102 1.12 15.18 -10.24
C VAL A 102 2.09 14.46 -9.31
N ASN A 103 3.34 14.91 -9.32
CA ASN A 103 4.39 14.48 -8.37
C ASN A 103 4.27 15.24 -7.03
N ASN A 104 3.07 15.32 -6.45
CA ASN A 104 2.87 15.95 -5.15
C ASN A 104 2.49 14.89 -4.11
N PRO A 105 3.40 14.53 -3.17
CA PRO A 105 3.14 13.54 -2.14
C PRO A 105 2.09 13.99 -1.10
N ASN A 106 1.62 15.25 -1.18
CA ASN A 106 0.63 15.82 -0.27
C ASN A 106 -0.79 15.89 -0.85
N LEU A 107 -1.06 15.31 -2.03
CA LEU A 107 -2.43 15.13 -2.49
C LEU A 107 -3.09 13.98 -1.71
N TYR A 108 -3.52 14.28 -0.49
CA TYR A 108 -4.38 13.40 0.28
C TYR A 108 -5.83 13.68 -0.11
N ILE A 109 -6.52 12.64 -0.55
CA ILE A 109 -7.98 12.57 -0.60
C ILE A 109 -8.39 11.56 0.45
#